data_AF-A0A3B8WHY4-F1
#
_entry.id   AF-A0A3B8WHY4-F1
#
_cell.length_a   1.000
_cell.length_b   1.000
_cell.length_c   1.000
_cell.angle_alpha   90.00
_cell.angle_beta   90.00
_cell.angle_gamma   90.00
#
_symmetry.space_group_name_H-M   'P 1'
#
loop_
_entity.id
_entity.type
_entity.pdbx_description
1 polymer ?
#
loop_
_entity_poly.entity_id
_entity_poly.type
_entity_poly.pdbx_seq_one_letter_code
_entity_poly.pdbx_strand_id
1 'polypeptide(L)'
;VDEVGRGPLIGAVVTAAVILDPVRPIPGLADSKKLTEKKRLRLYDDILENAAAWSLGRCEASEIDELNIYQATMLAMKRAVEGLSIAPEYVLVDGNRCPKWRWPSEPVIKGDSRVEAISAASILAKVTRDR
;
A
#
# COMPACT_ATOMS: atom_id res chain seq x y z
N VAL A 1 2.66 -2.73 3.35
CA VAL A 1 2.10 -2.82 1.99
C VAL A 1 0.60 -2.97 2.13
N ASP A 2 -0.17 -2.23 1.33
CA ASP A 2 -1.65 -2.30 1.33
C ASP A 2 -2.20 -2.10 -0.08
N GLU A 3 -3.41 -2.60 -0.33
CA GLU A 3 -4.15 -2.44 -1.59
C GLU A 3 -5.45 -1.66 -1.46
N VAL A 4 -5.82 -1.00 -2.57
CA VAL A 4 -7.15 -0.41 -2.75
C VAL A 4 -7.65 -0.81 -4.14
N GLY A 5 -8.93 -1.19 -4.21
CA GLY A 5 -9.62 -1.40 -5.48
C GLY A 5 -9.98 -2.81 -5.85
N ARG A 6 -10.06 -3.71 -4.88
CA ARG A 6 -10.55 -5.09 -5.10
C ARG A 6 -12.05 -5.23 -5.28
N GLY A 7 -12.84 -4.29 -4.79
CA GLY A 7 -14.31 -4.35 -4.79
C GLY A 7 -15.02 -3.69 -5.98
N PRO A 8 -14.53 -2.56 -6.51
CA PRO A 8 -15.23 -1.88 -7.61
C PRO A 8 -15.23 -2.65 -8.93
N LEU A 9 -16.28 -2.44 -9.73
CA LEU A 9 -16.46 -3.06 -11.06
C LEU A 9 -15.55 -2.46 -12.14
N ILE A 10 -15.06 -1.24 -11.94
CA ILE A 10 -14.27 -0.50 -12.92
C ILE A 10 -12.98 -0.01 -12.27
N GLY A 11 -11.90 -0.09 -13.04
CA GLY A 11 -10.60 0.46 -12.71
C GLY A 11 -9.60 -0.57 -12.20
N ALA A 12 -8.37 -0.11 -12.05
CA ALA A 12 -7.26 -0.92 -11.57
C ALA A 12 -7.35 -1.23 -10.06
N VAL A 13 -6.63 -2.27 -9.67
CA VAL A 13 -6.16 -2.42 -8.29
C VAL A 13 -4.84 -1.65 -8.14
N VAL A 14 -4.78 -0.79 -7.12
CA VAL A 14 -3.62 0.03 -6.78
C VAL A 14 -3.10 -0.42 -5.43
N THR A 15 -1.80 -0.53 -5.31
CA THR A 15 -1.10 -0.95 -4.10
C THR A 15 0.03 0.02 -3.81
N ALA A 16 0.40 0.16 -2.55
CA ALA A 16 1.56 0.93 -2.15
C ALA A 16 2.45 0.14 -1.20
N ALA A 17 3.74 0.36 -1.31
CA ALA A 17 4.76 -0.07 -0.36
C ALA A 17 5.40 1.18 0.25
N VAL A 18 5.57 1.21 1.57
CA VAL A 18 6.14 2.34 2.30
C VAL A 18 7.12 1.81 3.35
N ILE A 19 8.29 2.44 3.41
CA ILE A 19 9.29 2.31 4.46
C ILE A 19 9.33 3.67 5.18
N LEU A 20 8.96 3.68 6.45
CA LEU A 20 8.99 4.91 7.27
C LEU A 20 10.40 5.20 7.76
N ASP A 21 10.75 6.48 7.86
CA ASP A 21 11.99 6.92 8.50
C ASP A 21 11.74 7.10 10.00
N PRO A 22 12.41 6.36 10.90
CA PRO A 22 12.24 6.50 12.34
C PRO A 22 12.67 7.89 12.87
N VAL A 23 13.50 8.63 12.12
CA VAL A 23 13.94 9.98 12.48
C VAL A 23 12.94 11.05 12.03
N ARG A 24 12.01 10.71 11.13
CA ARG A 24 10.98 11.62 10.60
C ARG A 24 9.59 11.02 10.82
N PRO A 25 9.10 10.95 12.07
CA PRO A 25 7.80 10.36 12.36
C PRO A 25 6.68 11.19 11.73
N ILE A 26 5.66 10.50 11.22
CA ILE A 26 4.48 11.11 10.59
C ILE A 26 3.31 10.99 11.57
N PRO A 27 2.99 12.03 12.35
CA PRO A 27 1.96 11.94 13.38
C PRO A 27 0.57 11.82 12.78
N GLY A 28 -0.26 10.95 13.38
CA GLY A 28 -1.67 10.83 13.01
C GLY A 28 -1.96 9.87 11.87
N LEU A 29 -0.99 9.02 11.49
CA LEU A 29 -1.24 7.78 10.75
C LEU A 29 -2.28 6.95 11.50
N ALA A 30 -3.35 6.59 10.80
CA ALA A 30 -4.45 5.78 11.29
C ALA A 30 -5.15 5.12 10.09
N ASP A 31 -6.12 4.25 10.36
CA ASP A 31 -6.99 3.68 9.33
C ASP A 31 -7.51 4.76 8.38
N SER A 32 -7.14 4.65 7.09
CA SER A 32 -7.42 5.66 6.08
C SER A 32 -8.93 5.91 5.92
N LYS A 33 -9.77 4.93 6.22
CA LYS A 33 -11.23 5.03 6.11
C LYS A 33 -11.84 5.90 7.20
N LYS A 34 -11.14 6.08 8.33
CA LYS A 34 -11.57 6.95 9.44
C LYS A 34 -11.11 8.40 9.29
N LEU A 35 -10.22 8.67 8.32
CA LEU A 35 -9.70 10.00 8.06
C LEU A 35 -10.63 10.78 7.13
N THR A 36 -10.78 12.07 7.41
CA THR A 36 -11.40 13.01 6.46
C THR A 36 -10.53 13.14 5.22
N GLU A 37 -11.13 13.45 4.07
CA GLU A 37 -10.39 13.66 2.82
C GLU A 37 -9.26 14.68 2.96
N LYS A 38 -9.53 15.83 3.58
CA LYS A 38 -8.54 16.87 3.84
C LYS A 38 -7.34 16.34 4.66
N LYS A 39 -7.59 15.52 5.68
CA LYS A 39 -6.53 14.93 6.49
C LYS A 39 -5.75 13.86 5.72
N ARG A 40 -6.44 13.07 4.88
CA ARG A 40 -5.83 12.06 4.01
C ARG A 40 -4.89 12.69 2.98
N LEU A 41 -5.29 13.79 2.34
CA LEU A 41 -4.47 14.52 1.38
C LEU A 41 -3.23 15.14 2.04
N ARG A 42 -3.39 15.74 3.23
CA ARG A 42 -2.24 16.23 3.99
C ARG A 42 -1.26 15.10 4.34
N LEU A 43 -1.77 13.98 4.88
CA LEU A 43 -0.92 12.84 5.22
C LEU A 43 -0.26 12.21 4.01
N TYR A 44 -0.93 12.24 2.84
CA TYR A 44 -0.33 11.80 1.59
C TYR A 44 0.94 12.60 1.30
N ASP A 45 0.87 13.94 1.35
CA ASP A 45 2.03 14.80 1.13
C ASP A 45 3.11 14.57 2.21
N ASP A 46 2.71 14.46 3.48
CA ASP A 46 3.62 14.16 4.60
C ASP A 46 4.36 12.83 4.39
N ILE A 47 3.69 11.79 3.86
CA ILE A 47 4.31 10.49 3.55
C ILE A 47 5.30 10.60 2.40
N LEU A 48 4.96 11.34 1.34
CA LEU A 48 5.86 11.51 0.19
C LEU A 48 7.17 12.20 0.59
N GLU A 49 7.11 13.16 1.50
CA GLU A 49 8.25 13.97 1.94
C GLU A 49 9.10 13.29 3.02
N ASN A 50 8.47 12.52 3.92
CA ASN A 50 9.13 12.04 5.15
C ASN A 50 9.40 10.53 5.18
N ALA A 51 8.77 9.73 4.32
CA ALA A 51 9.08 8.30 4.24
C ALA A 51 10.50 8.09 3.70
N ALA A 52 11.22 7.08 4.23
CA ALA A 52 12.55 6.71 3.74
C ALA A 52 12.48 6.21 2.28
N ALA A 53 11.44 5.44 1.95
CA ALA A 53 11.14 5.04 0.59
C ALA A 53 9.65 4.71 0.46
N TRP A 54 9.10 4.91 -0.73
CA TRP A 54 7.76 4.45 -1.08
C TRP A 54 7.70 4.12 -2.57
N SER A 55 6.72 3.31 -2.95
CA SER A 55 6.46 2.98 -4.34
C SER A 55 5.02 2.51 -4.55
N LEU A 56 4.54 2.66 -5.78
CA LEU A 56 3.20 2.27 -6.19
C LEU A 56 3.28 1.08 -7.13
N GLY A 57 2.40 0.11 -6.92
CA GLY A 57 2.17 -1.00 -7.80
C GLY A 57 0.73 -0.99 -8.30
N ARG A 58 0.52 -1.23 -9.58
CA ARG A 58 -0.81 -1.20 -10.20
C ARG A 58 -1.01 -2.41 -11.09
N CYS A 59 -2.24 -2.88 -11.17
CA CYS A 59 -2.65 -3.92 -12.10
C CYS A 59 -3.96 -3.48 -12.77
N GLU A 60 -3.92 -3.32 -14.10
CA GLU A 60 -5.04 -2.77 -14.87
C GLU A 60 -6.20 -3.76 -14.99
N ALA A 61 -7.38 -3.27 -15.37
CA ALA A 61 -8.58 -4.11 -15.54
C ALA A 61 -8.33 -5.31 -16.48
N SER A 62 -7.58 -5.11 -17.57
CA SER A 62 -7.23 -6.19 -18.50
C SER A 62 -6.40 -7.30 -17.84
N GLU A 63 -5.47 -6.94 -16.96
CA GLU A 63 -4.66 -7.92 -16.22
C GLU A 63 -5.50 -8.60 -15.12
N ILE A 64 -6.46 -7.89 -14.51
CA ILE A 64 -7.41 -8.46 -13.55
C ILE A 64 -8.28 -9.53 -14.23
N ASP A 65 -8.75 -9.26 -15.45
CA ASP A 65 -9.56 -10.20 -16.23
C ASP A 65 -8.78 -11.48 -16.56
N GLU A 66 -7.48 -11.38 -16.85
CA GLU A 66 -6.61 -12.53 -17.13
C GLU A 66 -6.22 -13.32 -15.87
N LEU A 67 -5.92 -12.62 -14.77
CA LEU A 67 -5.30 -13.22 -13.59
C LEU A 67 -6.28 -13.57 -12.49
N ASN A 68 -7.50 -13.03 -12.53
CA ASN A 68 -8.43 -12.83 -11.41
C ASN A 68 -7.94 -11.79 -10.38
N ILE A 69 -8.90 -11.25 -9.59
CA ILE A 69 -8.63 -10.16 -8.65
C ILE A 69 -7.62 -10.51 -7.56
N TYR A 70 -7.57 -11.77 -7.13
CA TYR A 70 -6.64 -12.20 -6.10
C TYR A 70 -5.21 -12.18 -6.62
N GLN A 71 -4.94 -12.77 -7.78
CA GLN A 71 -3.57 -12.80 -8.34
C GLN A 71 -3.15 -11.42 -8.84
N ALA A 72 -4.06 -10.63 -9.41
CA ALA A 72 -3.79 -9.24 -9.78
C ALA A 72 -3.38 -8.39 -8.58
N THR A 73 -4.03 -8.58 -7.42
CA THR A 73 -3.63 -7.92 -6.16
C THR A 73 -2.21 -8.35 -5.75
N MET A 74 -1.92 -9.66 -5.78
CA MET A 74 -0.59 -10.18 -5.43
C MET A 74 0.50 -9.64 -6.37
N LEU A 75 0.20 -9.50 -7.67
CA LEU A 75 1.09 -8.93 -8.66
C LEU A 75 1.31 -7.43 -8.42
N ALA A 76 0.25 -6.67 -8.16
CA ALA A 76 0.34 -5.25 -7.84
C ALA A 76 1.22 -5.03 -6.59
N MET A 77 0.97 -5.78 -5.51
CA MET A 77 1.78 -5.70 -4.29
C MET A 77 3.24 -6.00 -4.56
N LYS A 78 3.52 -7.03 -5.38
CA LYS A 78 4.88 -7.38 -5.78
C LYS A 78 5.54 -6.22 -6.54
N ARG A 79 4.85 -5.61 -7.51
CA ARG A 79 5.34 -4.43 -8.25
C ARG A 79 5.66 -3.27 -7.31
N ALA A 80 4.79 -3.01 -6.32
CA ALA A 80 5.02 -1.95 -5.34
C ALA A 80 6.30 -2.19 -4.52
N VAL A 81 6.53 -3.41 -4.03
CA VAL A 81 7.73 -3.72 -3.24
C VAL A 81 8.99 -3.74 -4.12
N GLU A 82 8.91 -4.26 -5.34
CA GLU A 82 10.02 -4.25 -6.31
C GLU A 82 10.41 -2.84 -6.76
N GLY A 83 9.47 -1.89 -6.76
CA GLY A 83 9.69 -0.50 -7.13
C GLY A 83 10.24 0.39 -6.01
N LEU A 84 10.49 -0.14 -4.81
CA LEU A 84 11.11 0.64 -3.73
C LEU A 84 12.56 1.00 -4.07
N SER A 85 12.92 2.27 -3.87
CA SER A 85 14.31 2.75 -4.03
C SER A 85 15.27 2.16 -2.98
N ILE A 86 14.73 1.74 -1.83
CA ILE A 86 15.44 1.05 -0.75
C ILE A 86 14.89 -0.37 -0.65
N ALA A 87 15.76 -1.36 -0.74
CA ALA A 87 15.36 -2.76 -0.59
C ALA A 87 14.90 -3.01 0.86
N PRO A 88 13.67 -3.51 1.07
CA PRO A 88 13.21 -3.84 2.42
C PRO A 88 13.91 -5.10 2.94
N GLU A 89 14.13 -5.15 4.25
CA GLU A 89 14.62 -6.35 4.95
C GLU A 89 13.47 -7.29 5.33
N TYR A 90 12.29 -6.71 5.57
CA TYR A 90 11.08 -7.43 5.99
C TYR A 90 9.83 -6.68 5.52
N VAL A 91 8.78 -7.41 5.13
CA VAL A 91 7.56 -6.80 4.56
C VAL A 91 6.32 -7.21 5.34
N LEU A 92 5.64 -6.22 5.92
CA LEU A 92 4.31 -6.37 6.51
C LEU A 92 3.24 -6.10 5.44
N VAL A 93 2.36 -7.08 5.21
CA VAL A 93 1.32 -7.04 4.16
C VAL A 93 -0.05 -6.97 4.82
N ASP A 94 -0.90 -6.02 4.43
CA ASP A 94 -2.28 -6.01 4.91
C ASP A 94 -3.05 -7.23 4.40
N GLY A 95 -3.82 -7.85 5.29
CA GLY A 95 -4.66 -9.00 4.98
C GLY A 95 -4.15 -10.30 5.58
N ASN A 96 -4.40 -11.41 4.89
CA ASN A 96 -4.19 -12.76 5.43
C ASN A 96 -3.21 -13.61 4.63
N ARG A 97 -2.59 -13.06 3.57
CA ARG A 97 -1.64 -13.77 2.71
C ARG A 97 -0.56 -12.81 2.21
N CYS A 98 0.63 -13.35 1.98
CA CYS A 98 1.73 -12.62 1.35
C CYS A 98 1.87 -13.03 -0.12
N PRO A 99 2.25 -12.10 -1.01
CA PRO A 99 2.70 -12.42 -2.35
C PRO A 99 3.94 -13.34 -2.35
N LYS A 100 4.14 -14.08 -3.44
CA LYS A 100 5.36 -14.86 -3.64
C LYS A 100 6.48 -13.96 -4.15
N TRP A 101 7.44 -13.66 -3.28
CA TRP A 101 8.61 -12.85 -3.59
C TRP A 101 9.83 -13.31 -2.79
N ARG A 102 10.96 -12.63 -2.97
CA ARG A 102 12.24 -12.97 -2.31
C ARG A 102 12.38 -12.44 -0.88
N TRP A 103 11.54 -11.48 -0.48
CA TRP A 103 11.64 -10.86 0.84
C TRP A 103 10.92 -11.67 1.92
N PRO A 104 11.49 -11.77 3.13
CA PRO A 104 10.75 -12.20 4.30
C PRO A 104 9.51 -11.32 4.50
N SER A 105 8.36 -11.95 4.78
CA SER A 105 7.11 -11.21 4.95
C SER A 105 6.10 -11.96 5.81
N GLU A 106 5.23 -11.21 6.48
CA GLU A 106 4.07 -11.75 7.18
C GLU A 106 2.80 -10.96 6.84
N PRO A 107 1.63 -11.65 6.84
CA PRO A 107 0.36 -10.98 6.69
C PRO A 107 -0.13 -10.45 8.03
N VAL A 108 -0.69 -9.25 8.03
CA VAL A 108 -1.27 -8.60 9.22
C VAL A 108 -2.75 -8.33 8.96
N ILE A 109 -3.61 -9.06 9.67
CA ILE A 109 -5.05 -8.81 9.61
C ILE A 109 -5.36 -7.45 10.25
N LYS A 110 -6.02 -6.57 9.48
CA LYS A 110 -6.31 -5.17 9.85
C LYS A 110 -5.04 -4.39 10.16
N GLY A 111 -4.02 -4.58 9.32
CA GLY A 111 -2.71 -3.96 9.46
C GLY A 111 -2.78 -2.44 9.35
N ASP A 112 -3.71 -1.91 8.54
CA ASP A 112 -4.01 -0.48 8.41
C ASP A 112 -4.30 0.23 9.75
N SER A 113 -4.83 -0.51 10.74
CA SER A 113 -5.13 -0.01 12.09
C SER A 113 -4.07 -0.33 13.15
N ARG A 114 -3.08 -1.16 12.83
CA ARG A 114 -2.13 -1.74 13.80
C ARG A 114 -0.67 -1.41 13.48
N VAL A 115 -0.35 -1.10 12.23
CA VAL A 115 1.01 -0.90 11.74
C VAL A 115 1.04 0.40 10.96
N GLU A 116 1.84 1.35 11.42
CA GLU A 116 1.95 2.68 10.83
C GLU A 116 2.37 2.64 9.35
N ALA A 117 3.32 1.76 8.99
CA ALA A 117 3.74 1.58 7.61
C ALA A 117 2.63 1.04 6.69
N ILE A 118 1.73 0.19 7.22
CA ILE A 118 0.56 -0.27 6.46
C ILE A 118 -0.48 0.86 6.35
N SER A 119 -0.72 1.62 7.42
CA SER A 119 -1.55 2.82 7.38
C SER A 119 -1.08 3.81 6.31
N ALA A 120 0.23 4.09 6.26
CA ALA A 120 0.82 4.98 5.27
C ALA A 120 0.63 4.43 3.83
N ALA A 121 0.87 3.14 3.62
CA ALA A 121 0.59 2.48 2.35
C ALA A 121 -0.89 2.58 1.93
N SER A 122 -1.82 2.39 2.86
CA SER A 122 -3.26 2.53 2.64
C SER A 122 -3.63 3.93 2.16
N ILE A 123 -3.05 4.96 2.78
CA ILE A 123 -3.27 6.36 2.42
C ILE A 123 -2.74 6.65 1.01
N LEU A 124 -1.51 6.25 0.69
CA LEU A 124 -0.94 6.42 -0.65
C LEU A 124 -1.80 5.73 -1.71
N ALA A 125 -2.10 4.44 -1.52
CA ALA A 125 -2.89 3.67 -2.47
C ALA A 125 -4.29 4.26 -2.67
N LYS A 126 -4.96 4.73 -1.61
CA LYS A 126 -6.30 5.33 -1.70
C LYS A 126 -6.28 6.64 -2.46
N VAL A 127 -5.39 7.58 -2.09
CA VAL A 127 -5.32 8.89 -2.73
C VAL A 127 -4.90 8.77 -4.18
N THR A 128 -3.93 7.91 -4.50
CA THR A 128 -3.51 7.67 -5.89
C THR A 128 -4.63 7.10 -6.73
N ARG A 129 -5.46 6.21 -6.19
CA ARG A 129 -6.57 5.59 -6.95
C ARG A 129 -7.75 6.52 -7.17
N ASP A 130 -7.99 7.44 -6.23
CA ASP A 130 -9.09 8.40 -6.33
C ASP A 130 -8.78 9.57 -7.28
N ARG A 131 -7.50 9.76 -7.64
CA ARG A 131 -7.01 10.71 -8.63
C ARG A 131 -7.00 10.09 -10.03
#